data_AF-A0A421BQK5-F1
#
_entry.id   AF-A0A421BQK5-F1
#
_cell.length_a   1.000
_cell.length_b   1.000
_cell.length_c   1.000
_cell.angle_alpha   90.00
_cell.angle_beta   90.00
_cell.angle_gamma   90.00
#
_symmetry.space_group_name_H-M   'P 1'
#
loop_
_entity.id
_entity.type
_entity.pdbx_description
1 polymer ?
#
loop_
_entity_poly.entity_id
_entity_poly.type
_entity_poly.pdbx_seq_one_letter_code
_entity_poly.pdbx_strand_id
1 'polypeptide(L)' 'MTRLALALGLLALAGCGASDADYPALVPMETLLSEAPLTPDPAPVLEARADALRARAAAIRAEQP' A
#
# COMPACT_ATOMS: atom_id res chain seq x y z
N MET A 1 -3.01 5.88 33.89
CA MET A 1 -3.99 5.51 32.84
C MET A 1 -3.39 5.55 31.43
N THR A 2 -2.59 6.56 31.07
CA THR A 2 -1.93 6.71 29.76
C THR A 2 -1.04 5.54 29.34
N ARG A 3 -0.29 4.94 30.27
CA ARG A 3 0.57 3.77 29.99
C ARG A 3 -0.22 2.51 29.65
N LEU A 4 -1.39 2.34 30.26
CA LEU A 4 -2.29 1.21 29.99
C LEU A 4 -2.94 1.35 28.62
N ALA A 5 -3.35 2.57 28.26
CA ALA A 5 -3.89 2.88 26.93
C ALA A 5 -2.85 2.67 25.82
N LEU A 6 -1.60 3.05 26.05
CA LEU A 6 -0.49 2.82 25.10
C LEU A 6 -0.25 1.31 24.90
N ALA A 7 -0.23 0.53 25.99
CA ALA A 7 -0.05 -0.92 25.91
C ALA A 7 -1.20 -1.60 25.15
N LEU A 8 -2.45 -1.18 25.39
CA LEU A 8 -3.62 -1.70 24.68
C LEU A 8 -3.57 -1.36 23.18
N GLY A 9 -3.12 -0.15 22.84
CA GLY A 9 -2.93 0.26 21.44
C GLY A 9 -1.91 -0.63 20.71
N LEU A 10 -0.75 -0.87 21.33
CA LEU A 10 0.30 -1.70 20.73
C LEU A 10 -0.13 -3.16 20.53
N LEU A 11 -0.92 -3.72 21.44
CA LEU A 11 -1.51 -5.06 21.31
C LEU A 11 -2.54 -5.14 20.16
N ALA A 12 -3.32 -4.08 19.93
CA ALA A 12 -4.26 -4.02 18.81
C ALA A 12 -3.54 -3.97 17.45
N LEU A 13 -2.40 -3.28 17.36
CA LEU A 13 -1.57 -3.24 16.14
C LEU A 13 -0.86 -4.57 15.85
N ALA A 14 -0.45 -5.31 16.89
CA ALA A 14 0.19 -6.61 16.73
C ALA A 14 -0.74 -7.67 16.11
N GLY A 15 -2.06 -7.51 16.26
CA GLY A 15 -3.07 -8.41 15.67
C GLY A 15 -3.45 -8.09 14.22
N CYS A 16 -2.96 -6.98 13.64
CA CYS A 16 -3.20 -6.66 12.23
C CYS A 16 -2.39 -7.52 11.24
N GLY A 17 -1.45 -8.32 11.73
CA GLY A 17 -0.80 -9.38 10.96
C GLY A 17 -1.47 -10.72 11.21
N ALA A 18 -1.98 -11.37 10.16
CA ALA A 18 -2.40 -12.76 10.27
C ALA A 18 -1.17 -13.65 10.46
N SER A 19 -0.87 -14.04 11.71
CA SER A 19 0.28 -14.89 12.05
C SER A 19 0.21 -16.31 11.47
N ASP A 20 -0.97 -16.71 10.99
CA ASP A 20 -1.29 -18.06 10.49
C ASP A 20 -1.54 -18.08 8.97
N ALA A 21 -1.31 -16.95 8.29
CA ALA A 21 -1.33 -16.92 6.84
C ALA A 21 0.07 -17.31 6.36
N ASP A 22 0.17 -18.44 5.65
CA ASP A 22 1.36 -18.75 4.86
C ASP A 22 1.75 -17.52 4.06
N TYR A 23 3.00 -17.09 4.23
CA TYR A 23 3.51 -15.96 3.47
C TYR A 23 3.38 -16.29 1.98
N PRO A 24 2.78 -15.42 1.16
CA PRO A 24 2.52 -15.74 -0.23
C PRO A 24 3.83 -16.05 -0.95
N ALA A 25 3.80 -17.04 -1.84
CA ALA A 25 4.93 -17.31 -2.71
C ALA A 25 5.33 -16.03 -3.45
N LEU A 26 6.61 -15.66 -3.36
CA LEU A 26 7.14 -14.49 -4.04
C LEU A 26 7.00 -14.68 -5.55
N VAL A 27 6.68 -13.60 -6.24
CA VAL A 27 6.69 -13.58 -7.71
C VAL A 27 8.14 -13.81 -8.16
N PRO A 28 8.38 -14.75 -9.10
CA PRO A 28 9.73 -15.00 -9.61
C PRO A 28 10.36 -13.76 -10.24
N MET A 29 11.67 -13.61 -10.06
CA MET A 29 12.41 -12.41 -10.48
C MET A 29 12.33 -12.21 -12.00
N GLU A 30 12.44 -13.29 -12.75
CA GLU A 30 12.32 -13.33 -14.21
C GLU A 30 10.96 -12.82 -14.70
N THR A 31 9.89 -13.00 -13.92
CA THR A 31 8.57 -12.46 -14.24
C THR A 31 8.52 -10.95 -14.05
N LEU A 32 9.21 -10.43 -13.03
CA LEU A 32 9.28 -8.99 -12.75
C LEU A 32 10.13 -8.25 -13.79
N LEU A 33 11.15 -8.91 -14.33
CA LEU A 33 12.07 -8.37 -15.33
C LEU A 33 11.60 -8.61 -16.77
N SER A 34 10.42 -9.19 -16.96
CA SER A 34 9.87 -9.46 -18.28
C SER A 34 9.50 -8.16 -19.00
N GLU A 35 9.98 -8.01 -20.23
CA GLU A 35 9.57 -6.93 -21.15
C GLU A 35 8.27 -7.28 -21.92
N ALA A 36 7.67 -8.45 -21.63
CA ALA A 36 6.43 -8.85 -22.28
C ALA A 36 5.29 -7.86 -21.93
N PRO A 37 4.52 -7.39 -22.92
CA PRO A 37 3.41 -6.48 -22.66
C PRO A 37 2.33 -7.18 -21.82
N LEU A 38 1.83 -6.46 -20.81
CA LEU A 38 0.76 -6.94 -19.96
C LEU A 38 -0.58 -6.86 -20.71
N THR A 39 -1.41 -7.90 -20.57
CA THR A 39 -2.75 -7.95 -21.15
C THR A 39 -3.77 -8.19 -20.04
N PRO A 40 -4.77 -7.31 -19.85
CA PRO A 40 -4.95 -6.03 -20.57
C PRO A 40 -3.85 -5.02 -20.24
N ASP A 41 -3.68 -4.01 -21.10
CA ASP A 41 -2.76 -2.89 -20.84
C ASP A 41 -3.19 -2.15 -19.56
N PRO A 42 -2.34 -2.08 -18.52
CA PRO A 42 -2.68 -1.42 -17.27
C PRO A 42 -2.58 0.11 -17.33
N ALA A 43 -1.94 0.69 -18.36
CA ALA A 43 -1.64 2.12 -18.41
C ALA A 43 -2.87 3.04 -18.15
N PRO A 44 -4.07 2.79 -18.73
CA PRO A 44 -5.21 3.67 -18.51
C PRO A 44 -5.65 3.76 -17.04
N VAL A 45 -5.62 2.63 -16.32
CA VAL A 45 -6.01 2.57 -14.91
C VAL A 45 -4.95 3.22 -14.01
N LEU A 46 -3.67 3.05 -14.36
CA LEU A 46 -2.56 3.64 -13.62
C LEU A 46 -2.53 5.17 -13.76
N GLU A 47 -2.81 5.70 -14.95
CA GLU A 47 -2.90 7.15 -15.17
C GLU A 47 -4.02 7.78 -14.33
N ALA A 48 -5.21 7.18 -14.31
CA ALA A 48 -6.32 7.66 -13.49
C ALA A 48 -5.98 7.66 -11.99
N ARG A 49 -5.24 6.66 -11.51
CA ARG A 49 -4.75 6.60 -10.12
C ARG A 49 -3.70 7.67 -9.84
N ALA A 50 -2.80 7.90 -10.79
CA ALA A 50 -1.78 8.93 -10.68
C ALA A 50 -2.40 10.33 -10.60
N ASP A 51 -3.45 10.59 -11.40
CA ASP A 51 -4.22 11.84 -11.35
C ASP A 51 -4.86 12.06 -9.98
N ALA A 52 -5.54 11.04 -9.45
CA ALA A 52 -6.17 11.11 -8.13
C ALA A 52 -5.14 11.36 -7.01
N LEU A 53 -3.97 10.72 -7.10
CA LEU A 53 -2.88 10.92 -6.13
C LEU A 53 -2.30 12.33 -6.22
N ARG A 54 -2.10 12.85 -7.44
CA ARG A 54 -1.62 14.23 -7.68
C ARG A 54 -2.60 15.25 -7.12
N ALA A 55 -3.91 15.05 -7.31
CA ALA A 55 -4.96 15.89 -6.73
C ALA A 55 -4.94 15.88 -5.19
N ARG A 56 -4.83 14.68 -4.57
CA ARG A 56 -4.71 14.56 -3.11
C ARG A 56 -3.47 15.25 -2.58
N ALA A 57 -2.33 15.09 -3.25
CA ALA A 57 -1.10 15.76 -2.87
C ALA A 57 -1.20 17.29 -2.99
N ALA A 58 -1.95 17.80 -3.99
CA ALA A 58 -2.22 19.23 -4.12
C ALA A 58 -3.08 19.76 -2.96
N ALA A 59 -4.10 19.01 -2.54
CA ALA A 59 -4.92 19.36 -1.38
C ALA A 59 -4.07 19.44 -0.09
N ILE A 60 -3.20 18.45 0.14
CA ILE A 60 -2.30 18.44 1.31
C ILE A 60 -1.37 19.66 1.29
N ARG A 61 -0.77 19.99 0.14
CA ARG A 61 0.08 21.19 0.00
C ARG A 61 -0.67 22.50 0.20
N ALA A 62 -1.96 22.54 -0.11
CA ALA A 62 -2.78 23.73 0.15
C ALA A 62 -3.10 23.90 1.64
N GLU A 63 -3.16 22.81 2.41
CA GLU A 63 -3.41 22.80 3.84
C GLU A 63 -2.14 22.96 4.70
N GLN A 64 -0.96 22.67 4.14
CA GLN A 64 0.34 22.80 4.80
C GLN A 64 1.12 24.01 4.25
N PRO A 65 1.17 25.14 4.98
CA PRO A 65 1.92 26.32 4.55
C PRO A 65 3.44 26.13 4.58
#